data_AF-A0A525HLP2-F1
#
_entry.id   AF-A0A525HLP2-F1
#
_cell.length_a   1.000
_cell.length_b   1.000
_cell.length_c   1.000
_cell.angle_alpha   90.00
_cell.angle_beta   90.00
_cell.angle_gamma   90.00
#
_symmetry.space_group_name_H-M   'P 1'
#
loop_
_entity.id
_entity.type
_entity.pdbx_description
1 polymer ?
#
loop_
_entity_poly.entity_id
_entity_poly.type
_entity_poly.pdbx_seq_one_letter_code
_entity_poly.pdbx_strand_id
1 'polypeptide(L)'
;MGENIRKSGEKLAKQGNAVSMKVLEHAETNTREAFAAMRKAAGATNPAEVAKIQGDYLREQGARSMAHAREIGEMIMQFGRDAMGMGKKG
;
A
#
# COMPACT_ATOMS: atom_id res chain seq x y z
N MET A 1 -15.06 -28.26 18.26
CA MET A 1 -14.79 -26.86 18.64
C MET A 1 -13.34 -26.42 18.39
N GLY A 2 -12.32 -27.23 18.74
CA GLY A 2 -10.90 -26.86 18.53
C GLY A 2 -10.46 -26.67 17.07
N GLU A 3 -10.99 -27.44 16.12
CA GLU A 3 -10.61 -27.32 14.70
C GLU A 3 -11.07 -25.99 14.06
N ASN A 4 -12.24 -25.49 14.45
CA ASN A 4 -12.75 -24.20 13.97
C ASN A 4 -11.93 -23.02 14.51
N ILE A 5 -11.49 -23.10 15.77
CA ILE A 5 -10.62 -22.09 16.38
C ILE A 5 -9.26 -22.08 15.66
N ARG A 6 -8.69 -23.25 15.38
CA ARG A 6 -7.42 -23.37 14.63
C ARG A 6 -7.52 -22.76 13.22
N LYS A 7 -8.57 -23.12 12.46
CA LYS A 7 -8.79 -22.59 11.10
C LYS A 7 -8.98 -21.07 11.09
N SER A 8 -9.71 -20.52 12.06
CA SER A 8 -9.85 -19.06 12.21
C SER A 8 -8.51 -18.38 12.53
N GLY A 9 -7.70 -18.96 13.41
CA GLY A 9 -6.36 -18.45 13.72
C GLY A 9 -5.42 -18.46 12.50
N GLU A 10 -5.42 -19.53 11.72
CA GLU A 10 -4.64 -19.63 10.46
C GLU A 10 -5.09 -18.59 9.43
N LYS A 11 -6.39 -18.33 9.31
CA LYS A 11 -6.93 -17.29 8.40
C LYS A 11 -6.46 -15.90 8.80
N LEU A 12 -6.53 -15.57 10.10
CA LEU A 12 -6.08 -14.27 10.62
C LEU A 12 -4.58 -14.07 10.44
N ALA A 13 -3.76 -15.09 10.69
CA ALA A 13 -2.32 -15.03 10.48
C ALA A 13 -1.96 -14.76 9.01
N LYS A 14 -2.64 -15.45 8.07
CA LYS A 14 -2.45 -15.21 6.63
C LYS A 14 -2.84 -13.80 6.20
N GLN A 15 -3.93 -13.27 6.74
CA GLN A 15 -4.39 -11.91 6.44
C GLN A 15 -3.46 -10.85 7.00
N GLY A 16 -2.99 -11.01 8.24
CA GLY A 16 -1.99 -10.10 8.81
C GLY A 16 -0.71 -10.06 7.96
N ASN A 17 -0.23 -11.22 7.51
CA ASN A 17 0.91 -11.29 6.61
C ASN A 17 0.64 -10.58 5.26
N ALA A 18 -0.56 -10.74 4.70
CA ALA A 18 -0.94 -10.06 3.46
C ALA A 18 -0.90 -8.52 3.59
N VAL A 19 -1.36 -7.96 4.71
CA VAL A 19 -1.25 -6.51 4.97
C VAL A 19 0.21 -6.08 5.05
N SER A 20 1.05 -6.80 5.80
CA SER A 20 2.48 -6.49 5.92
C SER A 20 3.20 -6.55 4.57
N MET A 21 2.94 -7.58 3.76
CA MET A 21 3.51 -7.69 2.41
C MET A 21 3.08 -6.53 1.52
N LYS A 22 1.81 -6.12 1.56
CA LYS A 22 1.34 -4.98 0.78
C LYS A 22 2.02 -3.68 1.17
N VAL A 23 2.25 -3.44 2.46
CA VAL A 23 2.99 -2.25 2.92
C VAL A 23 4.40 -2.24 2.32
N LEU A 24 5.07 -3.39 2.26
CA LEU A 24 6.40 -3.51 1.65
C LEU A 24 6.37 -3.25 0.14
N GLU A 25 5.37 -3.79 -0.59
CA GLU A 25 5.17 -3.52 -2.01
C GLU A 25 4.98 -2.02 -2.30
N HIS A 26 4.21 -1.32 -1.46
CA HIS A 26 4.02 0.12 -1.56
C HIS A 26 5.32 0.89 -1.30
N ALA A 27 6.12 0.45 -0.32
CA ALA A 27 7.41 1.05 -0.04
C ALA A 27 8.38 0.88 -1.23
N GLU A 28 8.47 -0.32 -1.81
CA GLU A 28 9.30 -0.59 -2.99
C GLU A 28 8.88 0.28 -4.18
N THR A 29 7.57 0.36 -4.44
CA THR A 29 7.02 1.21 -5.50
C THR A 29 7.40 2.67 -5.29
N ASN A 30 7.19 3.21 -4.08
CA ASN A 30 7.55 4.59 -3.74
C ASN A 30 9.03 4.87 -3.97
N THR A 31 9.91 3.97 -3.52
CA THR A 31 11.35 4.09 -3.70
C THR A 31 11.72 4.11 -5.19
N ARG A 32 11.14 3.21 -5.99
CA ARG A 32 11.39 3.15 -7.43
C ARG A 32 10.98 4.43 -8.15
N GLU A 33 9.78 4.93 -7.88
CA GLU A 33 9.27 6.16 -8.50
C GLU A 33 10.07 7.40 -8.07
N ALA A 34 10.48 7.48 -6.81
CA ALA A 34 11.35 8.54 -6.31
C ALA A 34 12.70 8.54 -7.03
N PHE A 35 13.34 7.37 -7.19
CA PHE A 35 14.59 7.26 -7.97
C PHE A 35 14.40 7.57 -9.45
N ALA A 36 13.27 7.24 -10.05
CA ALA A 36 12.97 7.63 -11.42
C ALA A 36 12.87 9.15 -11.56
N ALA A 37 12.18 9.84 -10.63
CA ALA A 37 12.11 11.30 -10.61
C ALA A 37 13.48 11.96 -10.38
N MET A 38 14.28 11.43 -9.45
CA MET A 38 15.64 11.92 -9.19
C MET A 38 16.54 11.79 -10.41
N ARG A 39 16.50 10.66 -11.13
CA ARG A 39 17.26 10.48 -12.38
C ARG A 39 16.83 11.43 -13.48
N LYS A 40 15.52 11.69 -13.62
CA LYS A 40 15.02 12.71 -14.55
C LYS A 40 15.53 14.10 -14.17
N ALA A 41 15.46 14.46 -12.88
CA ALA A 41 15.91 15.76 -12.39
C ALA A 41 17.43 15.95 -12.59
N ALA A 42 18.24 14.90 -12.41
CA ALA A 42 19.67 14.94 -12.66
C ALA A 42 20.03 15.17 -14.14
N GLY A 43 19.15 14.81 -15.07
CA GLY A 43 19.30 15.05 -16.50
C GLY A 43 18.72 16.39 -16.98
N ALA A 44 18.12 17.18 -16.09
CA ALA A 44 17.47 18.43 -16.46
C ALA A 44 18.50 19.51 -16.84
N THR A 45 18.17 20.30 -17.86
CA THR A 45 19.05 21.32 -18.42
C THR A 45 18.91 22.68 -17.75
N ASN A 46 17.79 22.89 -17.04
CA ASN A 46 17.48 24.16 -16.38
C ASN A 46 16.58 23.98 -15.14
N PRO A 47 16.52 24.98 -14.25
CA PRO A 47 15.71 24.90 -13.02
C PRO A 47 14.20 24.77 -13.25
N ALA A 48 13.67 25.30 -14.36
CA ALA A 48 12.24 25.20 -14.67
C ALA A 48 11.85 23.74 -15.01
N GLU A 49 12.74 23.01 -15.66
CA GLU A 49 12.59 21.58 -15.95
C GLU A 49 12.62 20.74 -14.66
N VAL A 50 13.52 21.05 -13.72
CA VAL A 50 13.53 20.42 -12.39
C VAL A 50 12.22 20.68 -11.63
N ALA A 51 11.74 21.92 -11.62
CA ALA A 51 10.48 22.30 -10.97
C ALA A 51 9.28 21.54 -11.57
N LYS A 52 9.25 21.37 -12.90
CA LYS A 52 8.23 20.56 -13.57
C LYS A 52 8.29 19.10 -13.14
N ILE A 53 9.49 18.49 -13.13
CA ILE A 53 9.69 17.09 -12.70
C ILE A 53 9.24 16.88 -11.25
N GLN A 54 9.58 17.81 -10.35
CA GLN A 54 9.16 17.75 -8.95
C GLN A 54 7.63 17.91 -8.82
N GLY A 55 7.03 18.84 -9.56
CA GLY A 55 5.58 19.05 -9.56
C GLY A 55 4.81 17.82 -10.06
N ASP A 56 5.27 17.21 -11.15
CA ASP A 56 4.67 15.99 -11.70
C ASP A 56 4.83 14.82 -10.72
N TYR A 57 6.02 14.64 -10.13
CA TYR A 57 6.24 13.62 -9.10
C TYR A 57 5.30 13.81 -7.90
N LEU A 58 5.13 15.03 -7.39
CA LEU A 58 4.22 15.30 -6.26
C LEU A 58 2.77 14.99 -6.60
N ARG A 59 2.30 15.35 -7.80
CA ARG A 59 0.94 15.05 -8.27
C ARG A 59 0.71 13.54 -8.32
N GLU A 60 1.62 12.81 -8.97
CA GLU A 60 1.52 11.36 -9.10
C GLU A 60 1.66 10.66 -7.74
N GLN A 61 2.58 11.11 -6.88
CA GLN A 61 2.78 10.56 -5.55
C GLN A 61 1.57 10.79 -4.64
N GLY A 62 0.89 11.92 -4.76
CA GLY A 62 -0.37 12.17 -4.08
C GLY A 62 -1.45 11.18 -4.51
N ALA A 63 -1.62 10.96 -5.81
CA ALA A 63 -2.58 9.98 -6.34
C ALA A 63 -2.28 8.54 -5.86
N ARG A 64 -1.01 8.13 -5.91
CA ARG A 64 -0.58 6.81 -5.38
C ARG A 64 -0.81 6.69 -3.89
N SER A 65 -0.50 7.71 -3.10
CA SER A 65 -0.68 7.68 -1.64
C SER A 65 -2.13 7.47 -1.24
N MET A 66 -3.07 8.11 -1.94
CA MET A 66 -4.50 7.91 -1.70
C MET A 66 -4.95 6.49 -2.07
N ALA A 67 -4.46 5.94 -3.19
CA ALA A 67 -4.76 4.57 -3.59
C ALA A 67 -4.21 3.55 -2.57
N HIS A 68 -2.96 3.71 -2.13
CA HIS A 68 -2.33 2.85 -1.12
C HIS A 68 -3.09 2.92 0.21
N ALA A 69 -3.47 4.12 0.67
CA ALA A 69 -4.23 4.29 1.90
C ALA A 69 -5.60 3.59 1.84
N ARG A 70 -6.28 3.68 0.69
CA ARG A 70 -7.55 2.98 0.46
C ARG A 70 -7.37 1.47 0.51
N GLU A 71 -6.39 0.93 -0.21
CA GLU A 71 -6.14 -0.50 -0.29
C GLU A 71 -5.78 -1.09 1.10
N ILE A 72 -4.87 -0.44 1.82
CA ILE A 72 -4.50 -0.84 3.20
C ILE A 72 -5.72 -0.75 4.13
N GLY A 73 -6.51 0.32 4.04
CA GLY A 73 -7.72 0.50 4.83
C GLY A 73 -8.76 -0.60 4.59
N GLU A 74 -9.00 -0.96 3.32
CA GLU A 74 -9.92 -2.03 2.94
C GLU A 74 -9.47 -3.40 3.50
N MET A 75 -8.16 -3.69 3.48
CA MET A 75 -7.62 -4.92 4.06
C MET A 75 -7.69 -4.95 5.59
N ILE A 76 -7.41 -3.85 6.27
CA ILE A 76 -7.55 -3.75 7.74
C ILE A 76 -9.01 -3.94 8.14
N MET A 77 -9.95 -3.32 7.42
CA MET A 77 -11.38 -3.50 7.67
C MET A 77 -11.81 -4.96 7.43
N GLN A 78 -11.29 -5.62 6.41
CA GLN A 78 -11.54 -7.04 6.17
C GLN A 78 -10.99 -7.91 7.30
N PHE A 79 -9.75 -7.64 7.77
CA PHE A 79 -9.17 -8.31 8.92
C PHE A 79 -10.04 -8.15 10.17
N GLY A 80 -10.52 -6.94 10.47
CA GLY A 80 -11.40 -6.68 11.61
C GLY A 80 -12.74 -7.45 11.52
N ARG A 81 -13.36 -7.49 10.34
CA ARG A 81 -14.58 -8.29 10.11
C ARG A 81 -14.34 -9.78 10.32
N ASP A 82 -13.22 -10.29 9.84
CA ASP A 82 -12.86 -11.71 9.97
C ASP A 82 -12.51 -12.09 11.42
N ALA A 83 -11.85 -11.19 12.17
CA ALA A 83 -11.53 -11.39 13.58
C ALA A 83 -12.79 -11.45 14.46
N MET A 84 -13.81 -10.65 14.15
CA MET A 84 -15.10 -10.68 14.84
C MET A 84 -16.01 -11.84 14.40
N GLY A 85 -15.59 -12.68 13.45
CA GLY A 85 -16.43 -13.74 12.87
C GLY A 85 -17.66 -13.20 12.11
N MET A 86 -17.68 -11.91 11.78
CA MET A 86 -18.79 -11.22 11.11
C MET A 86 -18.87 -11.56 9.62
N GLY A 87 -17.91 -12.31 9.06
CA GLY A 87 -17.94 -12.78 7.67
C GLY A 87 -18.95 -13.92 7.39
N LYS A 88 -19.83 -14.28 8.34
CA LYS A 88 -20.79 -15.39 8.17
C LYS A 88 -22.18 -15.14 8.79
N LYS A 89 -22.70 -13.92 8.69
CA LYS A 89 -24.14 -13.64 8.87
C LYS A 89 -24.62 -12.76 7.71
N GLY A 90 -25.24 -13.37 6.72
CA GLY A 90 -25.74 -12.76 5.48
C GLY A 90 -25.46 -13.67 4.29
#